data_AF-A0A9E1ZNA1-F1
#
_entry.id   AF-A0A9E1ZNA1-F1
#
_cell.length_a   1.000
_cell.length_b   1.000
_cell.length_c   1.000
_cell.angle_alpha   90.00
_cell.angle_beta   90.00
_cell.angle_gamma   90.00
#
_symmetry.space_group_name_H-M   'P 1'
#
loop_
_entity.id
_entity.type
_entity.pdbx_description
1 polymer ?
#
loop_
_entity_poly.entity_id
_entity_poly.type
_entity_poly.pdbx_seq_one_letter_code
_entity_poly.pdbx_strand_id
1 'polypeptide(L)'
;MKTVQQSSAWFSKQNLLVKTAIGCSGLFMICCLCSVPVAILIPSTPTPETSTTPVAQIETSPPITQTETPIEIPLSATNTPEPTYAPPPSTATATEIISLLDVFNILGKPVNEVEAIVGSTILVTPNDDNDDNLSGGEYRDYIIGEYSVFVVYDKNGIARVFQVLDGLSDENYSIDEWNLILPKFGVFLSSAPEREAPAAVYWDNYDGYFIAVVASGASGSPVWTVQIAEAEYAP
;
A
#
# COMPACT_ATOMS: atom_id res chain seq x y z
N MET A 1 22.43 -44.29 10.62
CA MET A 1 23.15 -43.50 11.65
C MET A 1 24.09 -42.54 10.92
N LYS A 2 24.01 -41.23 11.22
CA LYS A 2 24.47 -40.07 10.43
C LYS A 2 23.47 -39.76 9.29
N THR A 3 22.86 -38.58 9.17
CA THR A 3 23.44 -37.22 9.27
C THR A 3 22.34 -36.20 9.64
N VAL A 4 22.42 -35.56 10.81
CA VAL A 4 21.65 -34.36 11.16
C VAL A 4 22.62 -33.45 11.92
N GLN A 5 23.32 -32.57 11.21
CA GLN A 5 24.24 -31.63 11.86
C GLN A 5 24.43 -30.32 11.09
N GLN A 6 23.45 -29.90 10.28
CA GLN A 6 23.54 -28.65 9.51
C GLN A 6 22.56 -27.54 9.92
N SER A 7 21.58 -27.80 10.79
CA SER A 7 20.57 -26.78 11.14
C SER A 7 20.99 -25.83 12.27
N SER A 8 22.00 -26.16 13.09
CA SER A 8 22.36 -25.34 14.25
C SER A 8 23.19 -24.08 13.93
N ALA A 9 23.82 -24.01 12.74
CA ALA A 9 24.64 -22.86 12.37
C ALA A 9 23.82 -21.66 11.86
N TRP A 10 22.60 -21.88 11.35
CA TRP A 10 21.73 -20.81 10.85
C TRP A 10 21.11 -20.00 12.01
N PHE A 11 20.58 -20.71 13.02
CA PHE A 11 19.94 -20.10 14.18
C PHE A 11 20.87 -19.24 15.05
N SER A 12 22.19 -19.46 15.01
CA SER A 12 23.13 -18.69 15.83
C SER A 12 23.40 -17.28 15.27
N LYS A 13 23.08 -16.99 14.00
CA LYS A 13 23.34 -15.67 13.40
C LYS A 13 22.21 -14.66 13.62
N GLN A 14 20.97 -15.09 13.81
CA GLN A 14 19.83 -14.18 13.95
C GLN A 14 19.75 -13.48 15.32
N ASN A 15 20.27 -14.10 16.38
CA ASN A 15 20.21 -13.54 17.74
C ASN A 15 21.15 -12.34 18.00
N LEU A 16 22.09 -12.03 17.10
CA LEU A 16 23.05 -10.94 17.32
C LEU A 16 22.64 -9.60 16.69
N LEU A 17 21.80 -9.60 15.66
CA LEU A 17 21.42 -8.38 14.93
C LEU A 17 20.13 -7.73 15.42
N VAL A 18 19.22 -8.48 16.06
CA VAL A 18 17.95 -7.94 16.58
C VAL A 18 18.16 -6.96 17.74
N LYS A 19 19.30 -7.01 18.44
CA LYS A 19 19.57 -6.16 19.63
C LYS A 19 20.08 -4.74 19.34
N THR A 20 20.26 -4.34 18.08
CA THR A 20 20.87 -3.02 17.76
C THR A 20 19.99 -2.04 16.96
N ALA A 21 18.76 -2.40 16.56
CA ALA A 21 17.94 -1.55 15.68
C ALA A 21 16.86 -0.70 16.38
N ILE A 22 16.48 -0.98 17.64
CA ILE A 22 15.38 -0.29 18.35
C ILE A 22 15.79 1.09 18.93
N GLY A 23 17.05 1.52 18.75
CA GLY A 23 17.57 2.75 19.37
C GLY A 23 17.55 4.04 18.52
N CYS A 24 17.24 3.98 17.22
CA CYS A 24 17.45 5.13 16.32
C CYS A 24 16.18 5.86 15.86
N SER A 25 15.00 5.23 15.93
CA SER A 25 13.76 5.85 15.46
C SER A 25 13.21 6.91 16.44
N GLY A 26 13.47 6.75 17.74
CA GLY A 26 13.03 7.71 18.76
C GLY A 26 13.80 9.04 18.77
N LEU A 27 15.06 9.05 18.32
CA LEU A 27 15.89 10.27 18.33
C LEU A 27 15.55 11.21 17.16
N PHE A 28 15.03 10.68 16.05
CA PHE A 28 14.63 11.48 14.88
C PHE A 28 13.36 12.32 15.14
N MET A 29 12.41 11.80 15.94
CA MET A 29 11.18 12.53 16.30
C MET A 29 11.43 13.73 17.23
N ILE A 30 12.42 13.65 18.13
CA ILE A 30 12.75 14.75 19.05
C ILE A 30 13.44 15.92 18.33
N CYS A 31 14.23 15.66 17.28
CA CYS A 31 14.90 16.73 16.53
C CYS A 31 13.93 17.55 15.64
N CYS A 32 12.79 16.99 15.23
CA CYS A 32 11.81 17.67 14.39
C CYS A 32 10.96 18.71 15.16
N LEU A 33 10.84 18.58 16.49
CA LEU A 33 10.02 19.47 17.33
C LEU A 33 10.74 20.76 17.75
N CYS A 34 12.05 20.91 17.49
CA CYS A 34 12.83 22.09 17.87
C CYS A 34 12.96 23.17 16.78
N SER A 35 12.34 22.98 15.60
CA SER A 35 12.57 23.86 14.44
C SER A 35 11.36 24.73 14.05
N VAL A 36 10.34 24.87 14.90
CA VAL A 36 9.23 25.78 14.61
C VAL A 36 9.52 27.16 15.21
N PRO A 37 9.74 28.21 14.41
CA PRO A 37 9.78 29.57 14.93
C PRO A 37 8.38 29.94 15.43
N VAL A 38 8.29 30.32 16.71
CA VAL A 38 7.10 30.88 17.35
C VAL A 38 6.78 32.21 16.67
N ALA A 39 5.89 32.19 15.68
CA ALA A 39 5.27 33.39 15.14
C ALA A 39 4.15 33.83 16.09
N ILE A 40 4.37 35.00 16.66
CA ILE A 40 3.60 35.66 17.69
C ILE A 40 2.23 36.13 17.14
N LEU A 41 1.22 35.94 17.98
CA LEU A 41 -0.16 36.46 17.96
C LEU A 41 -0.35 37.81 17.25
N ILE A 42 -1.20 37.85 16.20
CA ILE A 42 -1.94 39.05 15.79
C ILE A 42 -3.37 38.64 15.38
N PRO A 43 -4.44 39.11 16.06
CA PRO A 43 -5.81 38.91 15.61
C PRO A 43 -6.15 39.97 14.56
N SER A 44 -6.31 39.56 13.30
CA SER A 44 -6.78 40.44 12.23
C SER A 44 -8.31 40.39 12.14
N THR A 45 -8.91 41.56 12.33
CA THR A 45 -10.34 41.88 12.25
C THR A 45 -10.97 41.44 10.92
N PRO A 46 -12.22 40.92 10.91
CA PRO A 46 -12.92 40.60 9.68
C PRO A 46 -13.38 41.87 8.97
N THR A 47 -12.99 42.03 7.69
CA THR A 47 -13.48 43.09 6.81
C THR A 47 -14.66 42.56 5.99
N PRO A 48 -15.76 43.32 5.79
CA PRO A 48 -16.97 42.82 5.15
C PRO A 48 -16.80 42.55 3.66
N GLU A 49 -17.45 41.48 3.20
CA GLU A 49 -17.60 41.09 1.80
C GLU A 49 -18.27 42.20 0.97
N THR A 50 -17.67 42.53 -0.18
CA THR A 50 -18.36 43.25 -1.25
C THR A 50 -18.50 42.30 -2.43
N SER A 51 -19.74 41.85 -2.63
CA SER A 51 -20.21 41.14 -3.81
C SER A 51 -20.20 42.07 -5.02
N THR A 52 -19.49 41.71 -6.08
CA THR A 52 -19.66 42.29 -7.41
C THR A 52 -19.91 41.18 -8.42
N THR A 53 -21.16 41.07 -8.81
CA THR A 53 -21.68 40.26 -9.93
C THR A 53 -21.06 40.71 -11.26
N PRO A 54 -20.43 39.84 -12.06
CA PRO A 54 -20.12 40.16 -13.45
C PRO A 54 -21.35 39.91 -14.34
N VAL A 55 -21.88 40.99 -14.89
CA VAL A 55 -22.92 41.01 -15.93
C VAL A 55 -22.31 40.58 -17.26
N ALA A 56 -22.97 39.65 -17.94
CA ALA A 56 -22.61 39.18 -19.27
C ALA A 56 -22.75 40.30 -20.31
N GLN A 57 -21.68 40.56 -21.07
CA GLN A 57 -21.70 41.47 -22.21
C GLN A 57 -21.70 40.63 -23.50
N ILE A 58 -22.82 40.69 -24.23
CA ILE A 58 -23.02 40.04 -25.53
C ILE A 58 -22.44 40.99 -26.58
N GLU A 59 -21.28 40.65 -27.15
CA GLU A 59 -20.77 41.34 -28.34
C GLU A 59 -21.34 40.71 -29.61
N THR A 60 -21.90 41.58 -30.44
CA THR A 60 -22.57 41.24 -31.70
C THR A 60 -21.55 41.40 -32.84
N SER A 61 -21.24 40.32 -33.54
CA SER A 61 -20.34 40.34 -34.71
C SER A 61 -21.16 40.39 -36.01
N PRO A 62 -20.80 41.24 -37.00
CA PRO A 62 -21.52 41.33 -38.27
C PRO A 62 -21.17 40.17 -39.23
N PRO A 63 -22.09 39.79 -40.14
CA PRO A 63 -21.84 38.72 -41.10
C PRO A 63 -20.97 39.19 -42.27
N ILE A 64 -19.84 38.52 -42.48
CA ILE A 64 -19.02 38.64 -43.69
C ILE A 64 -19.50 37.61 -44.71
N THR A 65 -20.05 38.09 -45.81
CA THR A 65 -20.39 37.31 -47.01
C THR A 65 -19.10 36.95 -47.75
N GLN A 66 -18.78 35.67 -47.89
CA GLN A 66 -17.73 35.18 -48.80
C GLN A 66 -18.38 34.52 -50.01
N THR A 67 -18.07 35.06 -51.19
CA THR A 67 -18.43 34.53 -52.51
C THR A 67 -17.48 33.39 -52.85
N GLU A 68 -18.00 32.16 -52.95
CA GLU A 68 -17.25 31.01 -53.44
C GLU A 68 -17.01 31.15 -54.95
N THR A 69 -15.74 31.05 -55.36
CA THR A 69 -15.35 30.72 -56.73
C THR A 69 -14.80 29.29 -56.72
N PRO A 70 -15.33 28.34 -57.52
CA PRO A 70 -14.82 26.99 -57.54
C PRO A 70 -13.44 26.94 -58.22
N ILE A 71 -12.44 26.41 -57.53
CA ILE A 71 -11.16 26.00 -58.10
C ILE A 71 -11.21 24.47 -58.27
N GLU A 72 -11.22 24.00 -59.51
CA GLU A 72 -11.03 22.58 -59.82
C GLU A 72 -9.59 22.16 -59.48
N ILE A 73 -9.44 21.29 -58.49
CA ILE A 73 -8.18 20.62 -58.16
C ILE A 73 -8.18 19.25 -58.88
N PRO A 74 -7.17 18.90 -59.67
CA PRO A 74 -7.11 17.59 -60.32
C PRO A 74 -6.87 16.50 -59.26
N LEU A 75 -7.72 15.47 -59.25
CA LEU A 75 -7.54 14.27 -58.42
C LEU A 75 -6.27 13.54 -58.83
N SER A 76 -5.26 13.55 -57.95
CA SER A 76 -4.08 12.68 -58.08
C SER A 76 -4.37 11.37 -57.34
N ALA A 77 -4.40 10.25 -58.07
CA ALA A 77 -4.61 8.93 -57.50
C ALA A 77 -3.49 8.56 -56.51
N THR A 78 -3.85 8.33 -55.24
CA THR A 78 -2.92 7.84 -54.21
C THR A 78 -2.95 6.31 -54.24
N ASN A 79 -1.80 5.69 -54.51
CA ASN A 79 -1.64 4.24 -54.40
C ASN A 79 -1.56 3.85 -52.91
N THR A 80 -2.58 3.17 -52.41
CA THR A 80 -2.61 2.59 -51.06
C THR A 80 -1.64 1.40 -50.97
N PRO A 81 -0.66 1.39 -50.05
CA PRO A 81 0.19 0.22 -49.84
C PRO A 81 -0.59 -0.94 -49.20
N GLU A 82 -0.21 -2.16 -49.56
CA GLU A 82 -0.78 -3.43 -49.08
C GLU A 82 -0.65 -3.58 -47.54
N PRO A 83 -1.65 -4.14 -46.83
CA PRO A 83 -1.60 -4.29 -45.38
C PRO A 83 -0.45 -5.20 -44.95
N THR A 84 0.44 -4.67 -44.10
CA THR A 84 1.47 -5.46 -43.43
C THR A 84 0.81 -6.33 -42.37
N TYR A 85 0.91 -7.65 -42.51
CA TYR A 85 0.48 -8.61 -41.49
C TYR A 85 1.35 -8.45 -40.24
N ALA A 86 0.77 -7.94 -39.15
CA ALA A 86 1.39 -7.98 -37.83
C ALA A 86 1.51 -9.45 -37.38
N PRO A 87 2.63 -9.86 -36.77
CA PRO A 87 2.73 -11.19 -36.17
C PRO A 87 1.63 -11.36 -35.09
N PRO A 88 1.12 -12.58 -34.89
CA PRO A 88 0.12 -12.84 -33.86
C PRO A 88 0.65 -12.40 -32.49
N PRO A 89 -0.20 -11.86 -31.61
CA PRO A 89 0.20 -11.42 -30.29
C PRO A 89 0.88 -12.59 -29.56
N SER A 90 2.07 -12.34 -29.02
CA SER A 90 2.77 -13.28 -28.16
C SER A 90 1.90 -13.51 -26.93
N THR A 91 1.39 -14.74 -26.76
CA THR A 91 0.65 -15.13 -25.56
C THR A 91 1.62 -15.06 -24.38
N ALA A 92 1.53 -14.01 -23.57
CA ALA A 92 2.27 -13.93 -22.33
C ALA A 92 1.84 -15.10 -21.43
N THR A 93 2.78 -15.92 -21.01
CA THR A 93 2.56 -16.95 -19.98
C THR A 93 2.17 -16.23 -18.69
N ALA A 94 0.95 -16.42 -18.21
CA ALA A 94 0.53 -15.89 -16.92
C ALA A 94 1.34 -16.58 -15.81
N THR A 95 2.03 -15.80 -15.00
CA THR A 95 2.65 -16.30 -13.76
C THR A 95 1.53 -16.69 -12.80
N GLU A 96 1.46 -17.96 -12.42
CA GLU A 96 0.54 -18.42 -11.38
C GLU A 96 1.06 -17.96 -10.01
N ILE A 97 0.29 -17.14 -9.30
CA ILE A 97 0.62 -16.70 -7.94
C ILE A 97 -0.04 -17.66 -6.96
N ILE A 98 0.77 -18.35 -6.16
CA ILE A 98 0.29 -19.24 -5.11
C ILE A 98 0.03 -18.39 -3.85
N SER A 99 -1.22 -18.39 -3.38
CA SER A 99 -1.57 -17.81 -2.08
C SER A 99 -1.06 -18.71 -0.95
N LEU A 100 -0.41 -18.09 0.05
CA LEU A 100 0.16 -18.77 1.21
C LEU A 100 -0.78 -18.72 2.42
N LEU A 101 -1.58 -17.66 2.51
CA LEU A 101 -2.56 -17.44 3.57
C LEU A 101 -3.71 -16.63 2.98
N ASP A 102 -4.95 -16.95 3.33
CA ASP A 102 -6.09 -16.06 3.13
C ASP A 102 -6.27 -15.20 4.39
N VAL A 103 -5.84 -13.94 4.34
CA VAL A 103 -5.87 -13.05 5.50
C VAL A 103 -7.29 -12.72 5.95
N PHE A 104 -8.23 -12.59 5.00
CA PHE A 104 -9.64 -12.32 5.35
C PHE A 104 -10.28 -13.51 6.07
N ASN A 105 -9.73 -14.72 5.93
CA ASN A 105 -10.16 -15.88 6.69
C ASN A 105 -9.58 -15.96 8.10
N ILE A 106 -8.61 -15.11 8.49
CA ILE A 106 -8.10 -15.07 9.87
C ILE A 106 -8.56 -13.86 10.67
N LEU A 107 -8.83 -12.73 10.02
CA LEU A 107 -9.36 -11.54 10.69
C LEU A 107 -10.77 -11.82 11.23
N GLY A 108 -11.06 -11.32 12.43
CA GLY A 108 -12.30 -11.58 13.16
C GLY A 108 -12.36 -12.95 13.86
N LYS A 109 -11.33 -13.78 13.76
CA LYS A 109 -11.28 -15.09 14.44
C LYS A 109 -10.59 -15.04 15.80
N PRO A 110 -10.98 -15.92 16.74
CA PRO A 110 -10.25 -16.09 17.99
C PRO A 110 -8.89 -16.75 17.75
N VAL A 111 -7.93 -16.47 18.64
CA VAL A 111 -6.56 -17.02 18.64
C VAL A 111 -6.49 -18.50 18.24
N ASN A 112 -7.30 -19.36 18.87
CA ASN A 112 -7.24 -20.80 18.65
C ASN A 112 -7.66 -21.22 17.24
N GLU A 113 -8.56 -20.48 16.61
CA GLU A 113 -8.93 -20.72 15.21
C GLU A 113 -7.87 -20.18 14.26
N VAL A 114 -7.23 -19.04 14.58
CA VAL A 114 -6.10 -18.54 13.80
C VAL A 114 -4.95 -19.54 13.84
N GLU A 115 -4.55 -20.02 15.01
CA GLU A 115 -3.47 -21.00 15.17
C GLU A 115 -3.76 -22.34 14.47
N ALA A 116 -5.03 -22.70 14.28
CA ALA A 116 -5.41 -23.87 13.47
C ALA A 116 -5.15 -23.66 11.97
N ILE A 117 -5.09 -22.41 11.50
CA ILE A 117 -4.84 -22.04 10.10
C ILE A 117 -3.35 -21.74 9.88
N VAL A 118 -2.76 -20.86 10.69
CA VAL A 118 -1.40 -20.34 10.50
C VAL A 118 -0.32 -21.16 11.20
N GLY A 119 -0.72 -22.04 12.14
CA GLY A 119 0.20 -22.81 12.98
C GLY A 119 0.50 -22.11 14.31
N SER A 120 1.51 -22.64 15.02
CA SER A 120 1.83 -22.20 16.38
C SER A 120 2.51 -20.83 16.41
N THR A 121 2.14 -20.04 17.41
CA THR A 121 2.81 -18.78 17.75
C THR A 121 4.28 -18.98 18.15
N ILE A 122 5.15 -18.07 17.73
CA ILE A 122 6.58 -18.00 18.09
C ILE A 122 6.78 -17.15 19.35
N LEU A 123 6.18 -15.97 19.37
CA LEU A 123 6.30 -14.97 20.40
C LEU A 123 4.93 -14.34 20.67
N VAL A 124 4.64 -14.11 21.94
CA VAL A 124 3.46 -13.37 22.40
C VAL A 124 3.95 -12.13 23.14
N THR A 125 3.47 -10.97 22.73
CA THR A 125 3.79 -9.67 23.35
C THR A 125 2.49 -9.00 23.77
N PRO A 126 2.26 -8.72 25.08
CA PRO A 126 1.09 -7.98 25.52
C PRO A 126 1.03 -6.57 24.92
N ASN A 127 -0.18 -6.09 24.60
CA ASN A 127 -0.40 -4.70 24.22
C ASN A 127 -0.80 -3.88 25.44
N ASP A 128 0.20 -3.32 26.11
CA ASP A 128 0.03 -2.48 27.31
C ASP A 128 -0.07 -0.97 26.97
N ASP A 129 -0.13 -0.63 25.67
CA ASP A 129 -0.35 0.76 25.26
C ASP A 129 -1.81 1.15 25.49
N ASN A 130 -2.05 2.16 26.33
CA ASN A 130 -3.40 2.62 26.67
C ASN A 130 -3.96 3.64 25.67
N ASP A 131 -3.10 4.16 24.78
CA ASP A 131 -3.50 5.09 23.73
C ASP A 131 -3.88 4.37 22.42
N ASP A 132 -3.69 3.04 22.36
CA ASP A 132 -4.06 2.15 21.25
C ASP A 132 -5.50 1.63 21.40
N ASN A 133 -6.27 1.58 20.30
CA ASN A 133 -7.62 0.99 20.28
C ASN A 133 -7.62 -0.53 20.51
N LEU A 134 -6.45 -1.17 20.45
CA LEU A 134 -6.20 -2.57 20.77
C LEU A 134 -5.60 -2.79 22.17
N SER A 135 -5.66 -1.77 23.03
CA SER A 135 -5.19 -1.85 24.42
C SER A 135 -5.77 -3.04 25.19
N GLY A 136 -4.90 -3.73 25.95
CA GLY A 136 -5.24 -4.94 26.71
C GLY A 136 -5.32 -6.21 25.85
N GLY A 137 -5.00 -6.11 24.56
CA GLY A 137 -4.82 -7.22 23.65
C GLY A 137 -3.39 -7.76 23.63
N GLU A 138 -2.99 -8.37 22.52
CA GLU A 138 -1.65 -8.93 22.34
C GLU A 138 -1.23 -9.02 20.87
N TYR A 139 0.08 -8.92 20.62
CA TYR A 139 0.72 -9.21 19.36
C TYR A 139 1.24 -10.65 19.39
N ARG A 140 1.02 -11.41 18.31
CA ARG A 140 1.58 -12.75 18.17
C ARG A 140 2.31 -12.92 16.86
N ASP A 141 3.53 -13.44 16.93
CA ASP A 141 4.39 -13.65 15.77
C ASP A 141 4.24 -15.08 15.23
N TYR A 142 4.21 -15.23 13.91
CA TYR A 142 4.10 -16.51 13.19
C TYR A 142 5.11 -16.57 12.04
N ILE A 143 5.43 -17.79 11.58
CA ILE A 143 6.12 -18.02 10.30
C ILE A 143 5.12 -18.61 9.32
N ILE A 144 4.98 -17.99 8.15
CA ILE A 144 4.15 -18.50 7.04
C ILE A 144 5.03 -18.54 5.79
N GLY A 145 5.37 -19.75 5.34
CA GLY A 145 6.36 -19.91 4.27
C GLY A 145 7.72 -19.34 4.69
N GLU A 146 8.19 -18.34 3.96
CA GLU A 146 9.44 -17.61 4.25
C GLU A 146 9.22 -16.29 5.02
N TYR A 147 7.97 -15.90 5.29
CA TYR A 147 7.66 -14.63 5.93
C TYR A 147 7.53 -14.77 7.43
N SER A 148 8.08 -13.79 8.15
CA SER A 148 7.69 -13.51 9.53
C SER A 148 6.52 -12.55 9.50
N VAL A 149 5.45 -12.88 10.19
CA VAL A 149 4.24 -12.06 10.27
C VAL A 149 3.85 -11.89 11.74
N PHE A 150 3.12 -10.83 12.06
CA PHE A 150 2.39 -10.77 13.33
C PHE A 150 0.91 -10.53 13.09
N VAL A 151 0.13 -11.03 14.05
CA VAL A 151 -1.31 -10.75 14.16
C VAL A 151 -1.53 -10.02 15.47
N VAL A 152 -2.30 -8.93 15.43
CA VAL A 152 -2.73 -8.20 16.63
C VAL A 152 -4.12 -8.66 17.01
N TYR A 153 -4.27 -9.04 18.27
CA TYR A 153 -5.52 -9.46 18.86
C TYR A 153 -6.03 -8.38 19.81
N ASP A 154 -7.34 -8.16 19.82
CA ASP A 154 -7.97 -7.32 20.82
C ASP A 154 -7.99 -8.00 22.21
N LYS A 155 -8.46 -7.28 23.24
CA LYS A 155 -8.60 -7.80 24.61
C LYS A 155 -9.48 -9.06 24.77
N ASN A 156 -10.29 -9.39 23.76
CA ASN A 156 -11.11 -10.61 23.75
C ASN A 156 -10.40 -11.76 23.01
N GLY A 157 -9.18 -11.56 22.53
CA GLY A 157 -8.42 -12.53 21.76
C GLY A 157 -8.90 -12.69 20.33
N ILE A 158 -9.51 -11.65 19.73
CA ILE A 158 -9.96 -11.66 18.33
C ILE A 158 -8.94 -10.95 17.45
N ALA A 159 -8.54 -11.58 16.34
CA ALA A 159 -7.58 -11.02 15.39
C ALA A 159 -8.16 -9.80 14.65
N ARG A 160 -7.45 -8.67 14.70
CA ARG A 160 -7.87 -7.38 14.12
C ARG A 160 -6.93 -6.85 13.05
N VAL A 161 -5.65 -7.17 13.17
CA VAL A 161 -4.60 -6.70 12.25
C VAL A 161 -3.69 -7.86 11.89
N PHE A 162 -3.34 -7.96 10.62
CA PHE A 162 -2.28 -8.80 10.08
C PHE A 162 -1.19 -7.92 9.49
N GLN A 163 0.08 -8.24 9.74
CA GLN A 163 1.18 -7.53 9.13
C GLN A 163 2.40 -8.42 8.90
N VAL A 164 3.08 -8.20 7.77
CA VAL A 164 4.37 -8.84 7.48
C VAL A 164 5.52 -8.06 8.13
N LEU A 165 6.39 -8.76 8.85
CA LEU A 165 7.57 -8.18 9.52
C LEU A 165 8.84 -8.35 8.70
N ASP A 166 8.98 -9.50 8.03
CA ASP A 166 10.21 -9.87 7.33
C ASP A 166 9.91 -10.83 6.17
N GLY A 167 10.86 -10.91 5.23
CA GLY A 167 10.83 -11.79 4.04
C GLY A 167 10.39 -11.10 2.74
N LEU A 168 9.52 -10.08 2.80
CA LEU A 168 9.09 -9.38 1.57
C LEU A 168 10.20 -8.58 0.88
N SER A 169 11.14 -8.03 1.65
CA SER A 169 12.23 -7.21 1.09
C SER A 169 13.16 -8.02 0.19
N ASP A 170 13.28 -9.33 0.44
CA ASP A 170 14.15 -10.23 -0.32
C ASP A 170 13.64 -10.48 -1.76
N GLU A 171 12.36 -10.21 -2.01
CA GLU A 171 11.74 -10.36 -3.33
C GLU A 171 11.91 -9.13 -4.24
N ASN A 172 12.37 -8.01 -3.66
CA ASN A 172 12.69 -6.77 -4.39
C ASN A 172 11.54 -6.19 -5.23
N TYR A 173 10.29 -6.36 -4.77
CA TYR A 173 9.14 -5.73 -5.40
C TYR A 173 9.12 -4.20 -5.23
N SER A 174 8.47 -3.51 -6.17
CA SER A 174 8.00 -2.13 -6.03
C SER A 174 6.58 -2.08 -5.48
N ILE A 175 6.18 -0.96 -4.86
CA ILE A 175 4.78 -0.69 -4.47
C ILE A 175 3.82 -0.73 -5.67
N ASP A 176 4.30 -0.45 -6.89
CA ASP A 176 3.48 -0.54 -8.12
C ASP A 176 3.10 -1.99 -8.47
N GLU A 177 3.84 -2.96 -7.92
CA GLU A 177 3.62 -4.38 -8.11
C GLU A 177 2.73 -4.97 -7.01
N TRP A 178 1.92 -4.14 -6.33
CA TRP A 178 0.98 -4.58 -5.29
C TRP A 178 0.07 -5.72 -5.74
N ASN A 179 -0.26 -5.79 -7.03
CA ASN A 179 -1.09 -6.84 -7.63
C ASN A 179 -0.37 -8.19 -7.76
N LEU A 180 0.95 -8.23 -7.55
CA LEU A 180 1.75 -9.45 -7.44
C LEU A 180 2.01 -9.83 -5.97
N ILE A 181 2.00 -8.84 -5.08
CA ILE A 181 2.31 -8.99 -3.65
C ILE A 181 1.07 -9.46 -2.88
N LEU A 182 -0.04 -8.73 -2.97
CA LEU A 182 -1.26 -8.97 -2.19
C LEU A 182 -1.86 -10.37 -2.40
N PRO A 183 -1.85 -10.97 -3.61
CA PRO A 183 -2.36 -12.32 -3.81
C PRO A 183 -1.62 -13.42 -3.02
N LYS A 184 -0.37 -13.20 -2.61
CA LYS A 184 0.35 -14.12 -1.71
C LYS A 184 -0.34 -14.25 -0.35
N PHE A 185 -1.09 -13.22 0.05
CA PHE A 185 -1.86 -13.13 1.29
C PHE A 185 -3.38 -13.22 1.04
N GLY A 186 -3.77 -13.81 -0.11
CA GLY A 186 -5.17 -14.08 -0.44
C GLY A 186 -5.99 -12.82 -0.75
N VAL A 187 -5.34 -11.67 -0.91
CA VAL A 187 -6.00 -10.40 -1.18
C VAL A 187 -5.97 -10.14 -2.69
N PHE A 188 -7.16 -10.12 -3.29
CA PHE A 188 -7.37 -9.87 -4.72
C PHE A 188 -8.20 -8.60 -4.90
N LEU A 189 -7.52 -7.48 -5.15
CA LEU A 189 -8.19 -6.20 -5.30
C LEU A 189 -8.63 -5.96 -6.73
N SER A 190 -9.81 -5.38 -6.88
CA SER A 190 -10.40 -5.01 -8.17
C SER A 190 -10.23 -3.53 -8.53
N SER A 191 -9.76 -2.71 -7.58
CA SER A 191 -9.57 -1.27 -7.70
C SER A 191 -8.13 -0.87 -7.47
N ALA A 192 -7.73 0.26 -8.07
CA ALA A 192 -6.46 0.92 -7.77
C ALA A 192 -6.44 1.47 -6.33
N PRO A 193 -5.25 1.78 -5.77
CA PRO A 193 -5.13 2.44 -4.48
C PRO A 193 -5.91 3.75 -4.42
N GLU A 194 -6.47 4.06 -3.25
CA GLU A 194 -7.19 5.31 -2.98
C GLU A 194 -6.23 6.45 -2.65
N ARG A 195 -5.10 6.10 -2.03
CA ARG A 195 -4.05 7.03 -1.64
C ARG A 195 -2.69 6.45 -1.95
N GLU A 196 -1.82 7.31 -2.43
CA GLU A 196 -0.45 6.98 -2.77
C GLU A 196 0.51 7.95 -2.09
N ALA A 197 1.68 7.44 -1.72
CA ALA A 197 2.82 8.16 -1.22
C ALA A 197 4.09 7.55 -1.85
N PRO A 198 5.23 8.26 -1.87
CA PRO A 198 6.45 7.75 -2.49
C PRO A 198 6.91 6.37 -2.01
N ALA A 199 6.54 5.98 -0.79
CA ALA A 199 6.90 4.71 -0.19
C ALA A 199 5.68 3.82 0.11
N ALA A 200 4.47 4.16 -0.30
CA ALA A 200 3.29 3.39 0.11
C ALA A 200 2.07 3.60 -0.79
N VAL A 201 1.24 2.57 -0.87
CA VAL A 201 -0.10 2.63 -1.46
C VAL A 201 -1.13 2.09 -0.47
N TYR A 202 -2.32 2.68 -0.47
CA TYR A 202 -3.36 2.42 0.53
C TYR A 202 -4.73 2.23 -0.09
N TRP A 203 -5.52 1.37 0.55
CA TRP A 203 -6.98 1.34 0.46
C TRP A 203 -7.50 1.57 1.87
N ASP A 204 -8.16 2.70 2.10
CA ASP A 204 -8.52 3.11 3.45
C ASP A 204 -9.75 2.31 3.96
N ASN A 205 -10.60 1.79 3.06
CA ASN A 205 -11.74 0.94 3.42
C ASN A 205 -12.22 0.02 2.27
N TYR A 206 -11.38 -0.92 1.83
CA TYR A 206 -11.77 -1.94 0.85
C TYR A 206 -12.57 -3.05 1.53
N ASP A 207 -13.87 -3.11 1.26
CA ASP A 207 -14.80 -4.11 1.83
C ASP A 207 -14.76 -4.22 3.37
N GLY A 208 -14.52 -3.11 4.07
CA GLY A 208 -14.40 -3.08 5.53
C GLY A 208 -12.96 -3.18 6.06
N TYR A 209 -11.96 -3.23 5.18
CA TYR A 209 -10.56 -3.40 5.55
C TYR A 209 -9.68 -2.25 5.08
N PHE A 210 -8.80 -1.81 5.96
CA PHE A 210 -7.63 -1.04 5.62
C PHE A 210 -6.55 -1.95 5.05
N ILE A 211 -5.94 -1.55 3.93
CA ILE A 211 -4.86 -2.31 3.29
C ILE A 211 -3.75 -1.32 2.94
N ALA A 212 -2.52 -1.65 3.32
CA ALA A 212 -1.33 -0.90 2.98
C ALA A 212 -0.23 -1.81 2.43
N VAL A 213 0.42 -1.37 1.35
CA VAL A 213 1.67 -1.95 0.85
C VAL A 213 2.74 -0.87 0.96
N VAL A 214 3.80 -1.15 1.71
CA VAL A 214 4.78 -0.13 2.09
C VAL A 214 6.20 -0.59 1.74
N ALA A 215 6.97 0.31 1.14
CA ALA A 215 8.38 0.16 0.82
C ALA A 215 9.31 0.76 1.88
N SER A 216 10.52 0.20 1.93
CA SER A 216 11.54 0.56 2.91
C SER A 216 12.06 1.99 2.75
N GLY A 217 11.76 2.64 1.62
CA GLY A 217 12.14 4.02 1.34
C GLY A 217 11.28 4.66 0.26
N ALA A 218 11.51 5.96 0.06
CA ALA A 218 10.77 6.81 -0.89
C ALA A 218 11.00 6.47 -2.38
N SER A 219 11.86 5.50 -2.68
CA SER A 219 12.00 4.90 -4.01
C SER A 219 10.82 4.00 -4.37
N GLY A 220 9.95 3.65 -3.42
CA GLY A 220 8.86 2.69 -3.63
C GLY A 220 9.33 1.24 -3.65
N SER A 221 10.61 0.94 -3.38
CA SER A 221 11.19 -0.40 -3.42
C SER A 221 12.44 -0.51 -2.53
N PRO A 222 12.74 -1.69 -1.93
CA PRO A 222 11.88 -2.87 -1.90
C PRO A 222 10.68 -2.69 -0.97
N VAL A 223 9.56 -3.34 -1.30
CA VAL A 223 8.42 -3.51 -0.38
C VAL A 223 8.89 -4.30 0.84
N TRP A 224 8.66 -3.75 2.03
CA TRP A 224 9.07 -4.38 3.29
C TRP A 224 7.91 -4.95 4.08
N THR A 225 6.70 -4.39 3.92
CA THR A 225 5.52 -4.86 4.64
C THR A 225 4.25 -4.74 3.81
N VAL A 226 3.32 -5.64 4.14
CA VAL A 226 1.90 -5.52 3.86
C VAL A 226 1.20 -5.50 5.21
N GLN A 227 0.30 -4.54 5.40
CA GLN A 227 -0.58 -4.48 6.57
C GLN A 227 -2.03 -4.53 6.11
N ILE A 228 -2.82 -5.39 6.77
CA ILE A 228 -4.25 -5.53 6.53
C ILE A 228 -4.94 -5.49 7.89
N ALA A 229 -5.88 -4.59 8.06
CA ALA A 229 -6.64 -4.41 9.30
C ALA A 229 -8.11 -4.26 9.00
N GLU A 230 -8.98 -4.66 9.92
CA GLU A 230 -10.37 -4.14 9.91
C GLU A 230 -10.29 -2.60 9.99
N ALA A 231 -11.06 -1.88 9.16
CA ALA A 231 -10.86 -0.44 8.93
C ALA A 231 -10.99 0.43 10.19
N GLU A 232 -11.77 -0.02 11.18
CA GLU A 232 -11.88 0.67 12.49
C GLU A 232 -10.59 0.56 13.34
N TYR A 233 -9.70 -0.38 12.99
CA TYR A 233 -8.39 -0.62 13.60
C TYR A 233 -7.24 -0.18 12.70
N ALA A 234 -7.50 0.61 11.66
CA ALA A 234 -6.46 1.23 10.86
C ALA A 234 -5.58 2.17 11.73
N PRO A 235 -4.26 2.22 11.49
CA PRO A 235 -3.32 3.06 12.23
C PRO A 235 -3.45 4.56 11.93
#